data_AF-A0A8K1ZFC0-F1
#
_entry.id   AF-A0A8K1ZFC0-F1
#
_cell.length_a   1.000
_cell.length_b   1.000
_cell.length_c   1.000
_cell.angle_alpha   90.00
_cell.angle_beta   90.00
_cell.angle_gamma   90.00
#
_symmetry.space_group_name_H-M   'P 1'
#
loop_
_entity.id
_entity.type
_entity.pdbx_description
1 polymer ?
#
loop_
_entity_poly.entity_id
_entity_poly.type
_entity_poly.pdbx_seq_one_letter_code
_entity_poly.pdbx_strand_id
1 'polypeptide(L)' 'MPQMNPIFWTYLMFSFIFLIMLTSTINYFFYQPHFKSFDCKINLIKKINWKW' A
#
# COMPACT_ATOMS: atom_id res chain seq x y z
N MET A 1 40.54 12.85 -13.78
CA MET A 1 39.19 12.62 -13.21
C MET A 1 38.22 12.51 -14.38
N PRO A 2 37.54 11.37 -14.60
CA PRO A 2 36.60 11.24 -15.70
C PRO A 2 35.42 12.19 -15.44
N GLN A 3 35.31 13.25 -16.25
CA GLN A 3 34.12 14.08 -16.25
C GLN A 3 32.97 13.22 -16.79
N MET A 4 32.04 12.82 -15.91
CA MET A 4 30.87 12.07 -16.31
C MET A 4 30.02 12.93 -17.25
N ASN A 5 29.70 12.37 -18.42
CA ASN A 5 28.86 13.02 -19.42
C ASN A 5 27.48 13.35 -18.81
N PRO A 6 26.95 14.58 -18.98
CA PRO A 6 25.63 14.99 -18.51
C PRO A 6 24.48 14.01 -18.81
N ILE A 7 24.57 13.27 -19.92
CA ILE A 7 23.59 12.25 -20.32
C ILE A 7 23.49 11.10 -19.31
N PHE A 8 24.61 10.71 -18.68
CA PHE A 8 24.57 9.66 -17.65
C PHE A 8 23.83 10.12 -16.40
N TRP A 9 23.90 11.40 -16.07
CA TRP A 9 23.23 11.97 -14.91
C TRP A 9 21.72 12.04 -15.10
N THR A 10 21.27 12.48 -16.27
CA THR A 10 19.83 12.50 -16.61
C THR A 10 19.26 11.08 -16.64
N TYR A 11 19.99 10.12 -17.21
CA TYR A 11 19.58 8.72 -17.19
C TYR A 11 19.45 8.15 -15.77
N LEU A 12 20.44 8.40 -14.90
CA LEU A 12 20.39 8.02 -13.49
C LEU A 12 19.17 8.67 -12.80
N MET A 13 18.95 9.96 -12.99
CA MET A 13 17.80 10.67 -12.41
C MET A 13 16.48 10.04 -12.83
N PHE A 14 16.27 9.78 -14.13
CA PHE A 14 15.06 9.11 -14.61
C PHE A 14 14.89 7.72 -13.99
N SER A 15 15.97 6.93 -13.91
CA SER A 15 15.91 5.60 -13.29
C SER A 15 15.47 5.66 -11.82
N PHE A 16 15.94 6.65 -11.05
CA PHE A 16 15.53 6.87 -9.66
C PHE A 16 14.06 7.29 -9.56
N ILE A 17 13.60 8.18 -10.43
CA ILE A 17 12.20 8.62 -10.46
C ILE A 17 11.27 7.42 -10.74
N PHE A 18 11.60 6.60 -11.74
CA PHE A 18 10.83 5.39 -12.05
C PHE A 18 10.76 4.43 -10.86
N LEU A 19 11.88 4.21 -10.18
CA LEU A 19 11.95 3.34 -9.01
C LEU A 19 11.06 3.87 -7.88
N ILE A 20 11.09 5.18 -7.61
CA ILE A 20 10.25 5.82 -6.59
C ILE A 20 8.75 5.70 -6.94
N MET A 21 8.37 5.87 -8.20
CA MET A 21 6.97 5.72 -8.60
C MET A 21 6.48 4.27 -8.42
N LEU A 22 7.31 3.28 -8.80
CA LEU A 22 6.98 1.87 -8.62
C LEU A 22 6.83 1.50 -7.14
N THR A 23 7.77 1.91 -6.29
CA THR A 23 7.65 1.62 -4.85
C THR A 23 6.46 2.32 -4.21
N SER A 24 6.14 3.55 -4.63
CA SER A 24 4.99 4.29 -4.10
C SER A 24 3.66 3.64 -4.48
N THR A 25 3.53 3.14 -5.71
CA THR A 25 2.32 2.44 -6.17
C THR A 25 2.14 1.09 -5.45
N ILE A 26 3.21 0.31 -5.32
CA ILE A 26 3.19 -0.94 -4.54
C ILE A 26 2.78 -0.67 -3.09
N ASN A 27 3.39 0.34 -2.47
CA ASN A 27 3.05 0.73 -1.10
C ASN A 27 1.58 1.15 -1.00
N TYR A 28 1.06 1.93 -1.95
CA TYR A 28 -0.34 2.34 -1.93
C TYR A 28 -1.30 1.14 -1.89
N PHE A 29 -1.06 0.11 -2.70
CA PHE A 29 -1.89 -1.10 -2.69
C PHE A 29 -1.62 -2.01 -1.49
N PHE A 30 -0.38 -2.08 -0.99
CA PHE A 30 -0.04 -2.89 0.17
C PHE A 30 -0.60 -2.31 1.47
N TYR A 31 -0.60 -0.98 1.60
CA TYR A 31 -1.19 -0.27 2.72
C TYR A 31 -2.70 -0.07 2.59
N GLN A 32 -3.35 -0.70 1.60
CA GLN A 32 -4.80 -0.69 1.55
C GLN A 32 -5.30 -1.21 2.90
N PRO A 33 -5.98 -0.37 3.71
CA PRO A 33 -6.52 -0.86 4.96
C PRO A 33 -7.43 -1.99 4.55
N HIS A 34 -7.14 -3.20 5.05
CA HIS A 34 -8.12 -4.26 5.03
C HIS A 34 -9.33 -3.59 5.68
N PHE A 35 -10.36 -3.27 4.89
CA PHE A 35 -11.67 -3.02 5.43
C PHE A 35 -11.89 -4.31 6.19
N LYS A 36 -11.73 -4.25 7.53
CA LYS A 36 -12.20 -5.32 8.40
C LYS A 36 -13.57 -5.55 7.83
N SER A 37 -13.76 -6.73 7.22
CA SER A 37 -15.07 -7.14 6.82
C SER A 37 -15.94 -6.73 7.99
N PHE A 38 -17.05 -6.08 7.71
CA PHE A 38 -18.15 -6.18 8.62
C PHE A 38 -18.45 -7.68 8.69
N ASP A 39 -17.65 -8.42 9.47
CA ASP A 39 -18.02 -9.58 10.23
C ASP A 39 -19.03 -8.99 11.21
N CYS A 40 -20.19 -8.63 10.67
CA CYS A 40 -21.45 -9.24 11.01
C CYS A 40 -21.37 -10.03 12.31
N LYS A 41 -21.05 -9.33 13.40
CA LYS A 41 -21.39 -9.71 14.77
C LYS A 41 -22.92 -9.65 14.95
N ILE A 42 -23.69 -9.89 13.88
CA ILE A 42 -25.13 -10.16 13.92
C ILE A 42 -25.41 -11.46 14.69
N ASN A 43 -24.40 -12.29 14.94
CA ASN A 43 -24.55 -13.46 15.81
C ASN A 43 -24.51 -13.19 17.32
N LEU A 44 -24.31 -11.94 17.78
CA LEU A 44 -24.39 -11.63 19.22
C LEU A 44 -25.82 -11.36 19.73
N ILE A 45 -26.80 -11.15 18.84
CA ILE A 45 -28.20 -10.87 19.24
C ILE A 45 -29.01 -12.16 19.45
N LYS A 46 -28.59 -13.30 18.88
CA LYS A 46 -29.39 -14.54 18.92
C LYS A 46 -29.21 -15.43 20.16
N LYS A 47 -28.43 -15.01 21.17
CA LYS A 47 -28.14 -15.85 22.35
C LYS A 47 -28.49 -15.23 23.70
N ILE A 48 -29.29 -14.17 23.73
CA ILE A 48 -30.04 -13.84 24.93
C ILE A 48 -31.40 -14.54 24.80
N ASN A 49 -31.37 -15.84 25.12
CA ASN A 49 -32.57 -16.59 25.39
C ASN A 49 -33.05 -16.11 26.76
N TRP A 50 -33.78 -14.99 26.76
CA TRP A 50 -34.43 -14.49 27.96
C TRP A 50 -35.59 -15.42 28.27
N LYS A 51 -35.25 -16.53 28.96
CA LYS A 51 -36.21 -17.28 29.74
C LYS A 51 -35.98 -16.87 31.18
N TRP A 52 -36.99 -16.17 31.70
CA TRP A 52 -37.20 -15.67 33.06
C TRP A 52 -36.52 -14.36 33.40
#